data_AF-A0A093Q6Q9-F1
#
_entry.id   AF-A0A093Q6Q9-F1
#
_cell.length_a   1.000
_cell.length_b   1.000
_cell.length_c   1.000
_cell.angle_alpha   90.00
_cell.angle_beta   90.00
_cell.angle_gamma   90.00
#
_symmetry.space_group_name_H-M   'P 1'
#
loop_
_entity.id
_entity.type
_entity.pdbx_description
1 polymer ?
#
loop_
_entity_poly.entity_id
_entity_poly.type
_entity_poly.pdbx_seq_one_letter_code
_entity_poly.pdbx_strand_id
1 'polypeptide(L)' 'SLVSLKLEEKLVCSICLDLFRVPVTLPCGHNFCKRCISDHWHKRE' A
#
# COMPACT_ATOMS: atom_id res chain seq x y z
N SER A 1 19.57 1.91 -12.21
CA SER A 1 20.23 0.68 -11.71
C SER A 1 19.14 -0.34 -11.37
N LEU A 2 19.36 -1.63 -11.59
CA LEU A 2 18.36 -2.69 -11.31
C LEU A 2 17.84 -2.69 -9.86
N VAL A 3 18.62 -2.11 -8.93
CA VAL A 3 18.27 -1.95 -7.52
C VAL A 3 17.08 -0.99 -7.31
N SER A 4 16.97 0.07 -8.12
CA SER A 4 15.91 1.10 -7.96
C SER A 4 14.52 0.54 -8.28
N LEU A 5 14.39 -0.16 -9.41
CA LEU A 5 13.14 -0.80 -9.84
C LEU A 5 12.62 -1.81 -8.82
N LYS A 6 13.52 -2.64 -8.28
CA LYS A 6 13.17 -3.68 -7.31
C LYS A 6 12.75 -3.12 -5.94
N LEU A 7 13.17 -1.90 -5.63
CA LEU A 7 12.73 -1.18 -4.44
C LEU A 7 11.36 -0.54 -4.68
N GLU A 8 11.15 0.06 -5.85
CA GLU A 8 9.88 0.67 -6.23
C GLU A 8 8.72 -0.34 -6.18
N GLU A 9 8.91 -1.57 -6.69
CA GLU A 9 7.91 -2.64 -6.59
C GLU A 9 7.45 -2.94 -5.16
N LYS A 10 8.35 -2.80 -4.18
CA LYS A 10 8.06 -3.03 -2.76
C LYS A 10 7.37 -1.84 -2.08
N LEU A 11 7.32 -0.69 -2.76
CA LEU A 11 6.74 0.55 -2.25
C LEU A 11 5.38 0.87 -2.87
N VAL A 12 4.79 -0.07 -3.62
CA VAL A 12 3.49 0.08 -4.28
C VAL A 12 2.36 -0.48 -3.42
N CYS A 13 1.28 0.28 -3.32
CA CYS A 13 0.03 -0.16 -2.73
C CYS A 13 -0.77 -1.04 -3.69
N SER A 14 -1.12 -2.25 -3.27
CA SER A 14 -1.91 -3.19 -4.09
C SER A 14 -3.38 -2.78 -4.32
N ILE A 15 -3.87 -1.73 -3.66
CA ILE A 15 -5.25 -1.23 -3.84
C ILE A 15 -5.30 -0.17 -4.96
N CYS A 16 -4.43 0.84 -4.91
CA CYS A 16 -4.41 1.93 -5.90
C CYS A 16 -3.34 1.76 -6.98
N LEU A 17 -2.47 0.75 -6.87
CA LEU A 17 -1.37 0.45 -7.79
C LEU A 17 -0.40 1.63 -8.00
N ASP A 18 -0.23 2.43 -6.94
CA ASP A 18 0.68 3.59 -6.90
C ASP A 18 1.56 3.49 -5.65
N LEU A 19 2.64 4.29 -5.58
CA LEU A 19 3.51 4.38 -4.42
C LEU A 19 2.70 4.71 -3.15
N PHE A 20 3.12 4.14 -2.02
CA PHE A 20 2.45 4.36 -0.74
C PHE A 20 2.35 5.84 -0.39
N ARG A 21 1.13 6.30 -0.14
CA ARG A 21 0.85 7.60 0.47
C ARG A 21 0.36 7.39 1.89
N VAL A 22 1.20 7.77 2.86
CA VAL A 22 0.96 7.53 4.30
C VAL A 22 0.68 6.05 4.57
N PRO A 23 1.70 5.17 4.48
CA PRO A 23 1.50 3.74 4.63
C PRO A 23 0.99 3.37 6.02
N VAL A 24 0.13 2.36 6.07
CA VAL A 24 -0.32 1.67 7.27
C VAL A 24 0.07 0.21 7.15
N THR A 25 0.79 -0.31 8.14
CA THR A 25 1.17 -1.72 8.23
C THR A 25 0.12 -2.49 9.02
N LEU A 26 -0.47 -3.51 8.41
CA LEU A 26 -1.39 -4.43 9.08
C LEU A 26 -0.62 -5.42 9.98
N PRO A 27 -1.27 -6.07 10.96
CA PRO A 27 -0.64 -7.12 11.76
C PRO A 27 -0.05 -8.29 10.94
N CYS A 28 -0.57 -8.54 9.74
CA CYS A 28 -0.02 -9.53 8.81
C CYS A 28 1.24 -9.05 8.04
N GLY A 29 1.74 -7.85 8.32
CA GLY A 29 2.93 -7.26 7.71
C GLY A 29 2.71 -6.55 6.36
N HIS A 30 1.50 -6.63 5.79
CA HIS A 30 1.19 -5.95 4.53
C HIS A 30 0.95 -4.45 4.73
N ASN A 31 1.38 -3.64 3.76
CA ASN A 31 1.29 -2.19 3.79
C ASN A 31 0.28 -1.69 2.76
N PHE A 32 -0.48 -0.65 3.11
CA PHE A 32 -1.44 0.01 2.24
C PHE A 32 -1.44 1.52 2.47
N CYS A 33 -1.89 2.32 1.51
CA CYS A 33 -2.18 3.73 1.76
C CYS A 33 -3.27 3.85 2.83
N LYS A 34 -3.10 4.78 3.79
CA LYS A 34 -4.11 5.03 4.84
C LYS A 34 -5.51 5.22 4.26
N ARG A 35 -5.63 6.03 3.20
CA ARG A 35 -6.90 6.26 2.51
C ARG A 35 -7.47 4.97 1.92
N CYS A 36 -6.66 4.20 1.19
CA CYS A 36 -7.11 2.98 0.53
C CYS A 36 -7.65 1.94 1.52
N ILE A 37 -6.96 1.75 2.64
CA ILE A 37 -7.40 0.77 3.63
C ILE A 37 -8.62 1.26 4.42
N SER A 38 -8.69 2.55 4.77
CA SER A 38 -9.90 3.15 5.37
C SER A 38 -11.11 3.03 4.45
N ASP A 39 -10.99 3.41 3.18
CA ASP A 39 -12.08 3.30 2.19
C ASP A 39 -12.54 1.84 2.02
N HIS A 40 -11.62 0.87 2.10
CA HIS A 40 -11.95 -0.56 2.01
C HIS A 40 -12.73 -1.08 3.23
N TRP A 41 -12.45 -0.56 4.43
CA TRP A 41 -13.23 -0.91 5.63
C TRP A 41 -14.60 -0.25 5.65
N HIS A 42 -14.70 1.01 5.22
CA HIS A 42 -15.98 1.73 5.15
C HIS A 42 -16.95 1.18 4.09
N LYS A 43 -16.47 0.44 3.09
CA LYS A 43 -17.32 -0.23 2.09
C LYS A 43 -17.93 -1.55 2.55
N ARG A 44 -17.67 -2.00 3.78
CA ARG A 44 -18.20 -3.28 4.31
C ARG A 44 -19.45 -3.12 5.19
N GLU A 45 -20.07 -1.95 5.16
CA GLU A 45 -21.35 -1.59 5.79
C GLU A 45 -22.33 -1.11 4.70
#